data_AF-A0A285UFJ1-F1
#
_entry.id   AF-A0A285UFJ1-F1
#
_cell.length_a   1.000
_cell.length_b   1.000
_cell.length_c   1.000
_cell.angle_alpha   90.00
_cell.angle_beta   90.00
_cell.angle_gamma   90.00
#
_symmetry.space_group_name_H-M   'P 1'
#
loop_
_entity.id
_entity.type
_entity.pdbx_description
1 polymer ?
#
loop_
_entity_poly.entity_id
_entity_poly.type
_entity_poly.pdbx_seq_one_letter_code
_entity_poly.pdbx_strand_id
1 'polypeptide(L)'
;MSAKHFFSYVISLIFVVTALILFSAGTARLLEQTGIGISYITIITAVCAVTGFYTLVVASARGFRSSAEKISLFGLRFNNPVYDPEFEDVPQEEIKNIRSDNKALQNELAQLKEFTETLLHELELKDEELEDIQYVSETYIRHHKNSSRLIRTLMGLMADGGPGWVTEFYDNVLDESITVLHRDRADKSSTLFMADDGKLKMAAYHRVNLISVDTREFSPGEGFAGRIWETGEVELVNNINESSYFEGDFSPIHNYGSVIGLPVKINQATVGVLCIQSEGIDGFIEEDVDTLKFYADICGLAYYYDNMNVKIDAG
;
A
#
# COMPACT_ATOMS: atom_id res chain seq x y z
N MET A 1 47.08 -20.31 40.71
CA MET A 1 47.24 -21.31 39.62
C MET A 1 46.81 -22.67 40.18
N SER A 2 45.72 -23.27 39.70
CA SER A 2 45.19 -24.54 40.25
C SER A 2 46.20 -25.68 40.05
N ALA A 3 46.31 -26.61 41.01
CA ALA A 3 47.19 -27.78 40.93
C ALA A 3 47.02 -28.57 39.61
N LYS A 4 45.80 -28.57 39.04
CA LYS A 4 45.50 -29.18 37.74
C LYS A 4 46.19 -28.49 36.55
N HIS A 5 46.33 -27.16 36.59
CA HIS A 5 47.06 -26.42 35.55
C HIS A 5 48.56 -26.75 35.59
N PHE A 6 49.15 -26.76 36.79
CA PHE A 6 50.57 -27.09 36.94
C PHE A 6 50.87 -28.52 36.45
N PHE A 7 50.06 -29.51 36.84
CA PHE A 7 50.26 -30.90 36.42
C PHE A 7 50.08 -31.10 34.91
N SER A 8 49.16 -30.36 34.28
CA SER A 8 48.97 -30.36 32.82
C SER A 8 50.21 -29.89 32.06
N TYR A 9 50.89 -28.83 32.53
CA TYR A 9 52.14 -28.37 31.93
C TYR A 9 53.27 -29.38 32.07
N VAL A 10 53.38 -30.06 33.23
CA VAL A 10 54.40 -31.08 33.46
C VAL A 10 54.21 -32.29 32.54
N ILE A 11 52.98 -32.80 32.41
CA ILE A 11 52.68 -33.91 31.51
C ILE A 11 52.94 -33.52 30.05
N SER A 12 52.50 -32.33 29.64
CA SER A 12 52.73 -31.84 28.28
C SER A 12 54.21 -31.68 27.97
N LEU A 13 55.01 -31.20 28.93
CA LEU A 13 56.47 -31.08 28.78
C LEU A 13 57.12 -32.44 28.54
N ILE A 14 56.75 -33.46 29.34
CA ILE A 14 57.27 -34.82 29.18
C ILE A 14 56.94 -35.36 27.78
N PHE A 15 55.69 -35.15 27.33
CA PHE A 15 55.24 -35.64 26.02
C PHE A 15 56.00 -34.97 24.86
N VAL A 16 56.15 -33.63 24.91
CA VAL A 16 56.89 -32.87 23.91
C VAL A 16 58.36 -33.27 23.87
N VAL A 17 59.02 -33.40 25.02
CA VAL A 17 60.42 -33.84 25.09
C VAL A 17 60.60 -35.23 24.49
N THR A 18 59.69 -36.16 24.81
CA THR A 18 59.73 -37.53 24.29
C THR A 18 59.55 -37.57 22.77
N ALA A 19 58.56 -36.85 22.23
CA ALA A 19 58.33 -36.76 20.79
C ALA A 19 59.53 -36.15 20.05
N LEU A 20 60.14 -35.11 20.64
CA LEU A 20 61.27 -34.40 20.04
C LEU A 20 62.55 -35.27 20.02
N ILE A 21 62.77 -36.09 21.05
CA ILE A 21 63.83 -37.12 21.05
C ILE A 21 63.57 -38.18 19.97
N LEU A 22 62.35 -38.70 19.85
CA LEU A 22 62.03 -39.73 18.85
C LEU A 22 62.22 -39.21 17.42
N PHE A 23 61.76 -37.99 17.13
CA PHE A 23 61.89 -37.36 15.82
C PHE A 23 63.34 -37.04 15.47
N SER A 24 64.09 -36.44 16.42
CA SER A 24 65.52 -36.13 16.22
C SER A 24 66.38 -37.38 16.07
N ALA A 25 66.07 -38.47 16.78
CA ALA A 25 66.75 -39.75 16.63
C ALA A 25 66.46 -40.40 15.27
N GLY A 26 65.22 -40.33 14.78
CA GLY A 26 64.84 -40.82 13.45
C GLY A 26 65.54 -40.06 12.33
N THR A 27 65.58 -38.73 12.42
CA THR A 27 66.26 -37.85 11.45
C THR A 27 67.78 -38.01 11.47
N ALA A 28 68.40 -38.16 12.63
CA ALA A 28 69.82 -38.48 12.76
C ALA A 28 70.18 -39.80 12.04
N ARG A 29 69.37 -40.84 12.23
CA ARG A 29 69.57 -42.15 11.55
C ARG A 29 69.44 -42.06 10.03
N LEU A 30 68.49 -41.27 9.54
CA LEU A 30 68.31 -41.03 8.10
C LEU A 30 69.50 -40.28 7.49
N LEU A 31 70.01 -39.27 8.19
CA LEU A 31 71.18 -38.50 7.75
C LEU A 31 72.46 -39.35 7.75
N GLU A 32 72.61 -40.25 8.72
CA GLU A 32 73.73 -41.19 8.79
C GLU A 32 73.77 -42.13 7.57
N GLN A 33 72.61 -42.56 7.07
CA GLN A 33 72.52 -43.35 5.82
C GLN A 33 72.97 -42.57 4.57
N THR A 34 72.91 -41.23 4.61
CA THR A 34 73.38 -40.36 3.51
C THR A 34 74.85 -39.93 3.63
N GLY A 35 75.57 -40.48 4.62
CA GLY A 35 77.00 -40.20 4.85
C GLY A 35 77.29 -39.00 5.76
N ILE A 36 76.25 -38.40 6.37
CA ILE A 36 76.37 -37.23 7.26
C ILE A 36 76.11 -37.67 8.70
N GLY A 37 77.16 -37.80 9.52
CA GLY A 37 77.06 -38.18 10.93
C GLY A 37 76.70 -37.01 11.83
N ILE A 38 75.41 -36.74 12.04
CA ILE A 38 74.92 -35.72 12.99
C ILE A 38 74.22 -36.40 14.17
N SER A 39 74.59 -36.02 15.40
CA SER A 39 73.93 -36.51 16.60
C SER A 39 72.51 -35.94 16.74
N TYR A 40 71.57 -36.77 17.22
CA TYR A 40 70.21 -36.32 17.50
C TYR A 40 70.19 -35.13 18.48
N ILE A 41 71.13 -35.07 19.43
CA ILE A 41 71.27 -33.94 20.37
C ILE A 41 71.49 -32.63 19.61
N THR A 42 72.30 -32.64 18.55
CA THR A 42 72.57 -31.46 17.73
C THR A 42 71.30 -30.98 17.01
N ILE A 43 70.48 -31.91 16.51
CA ILE A 43 69.20 -31.62 15.87
C ILE A 43 68.22 -31.01 16.89
N ILE A 44 68.14 -31.59 18.09
CA ILE A 44 67.33 -31.04 19.19
C ILE A 44 67.75 -29.60 19.51
N THR A 45 69.05 -29.37 19.70
CA THR A 45 69.56 -28.03 20.04
C THR A 45 69.28 -27.02 18.93
N ALA A 46 69.37 -27.42 17.66
CA ALA A 46 69.05 -26.55 16.54
C ALA A 46 67.56 -26.19 16.50
N VAL A 47 66.66 -27.16 16.69
CA VAL A 47 65.22 -26.92 16.74
C VAL A 47 64.86 -25.99 17.91
N CYS A 48 65.35 -26.29 19.12
CA CYS A 48 65.10 -25.44 20.28
C CYS A 48 65.68 -24.03 20.11
N ALA A 49 66.87 -23.89 19.50
CA ALA A 49 67.47 -22.59 19.22
C ALA A 49 66.64 -21.79 18.20
N VAL A 50 66.17 -22.42 17.12
CA VAL A 50 65.32 -21.76 16.10
C VAL A 50 63.99 -21.34 16.71
N THR A 51 63.31 -22.22 17.43
CA THR A 51 62.03 -21.91 18.07
C THR A 51 62.19 -20.83 19.14
N GLY A 52 63.24 -20.92 19.97
CA GLY A 52 63.54 -19.91 21.00
C GLY A 52 63.92 -18.55 20.41
N PHE A 53 64.69 -18.53 19.31
CA PHE A 53 65.00 -17.30 18.59
C PHE A 53 63.75 -16.68 17.98
N TYR A 54 62.88 -17.49 17.37
CA TYR A 54 61.61 -17.02 16.82
C TYR A 54 60.70 -16.40 17.90
N THR A 55 60.52 -17.07 19.04
CA THR A 55 59.68 -16.53 20.13
C THR A 55 60.25 -15.25 20.72
N LEU A 56 61.58 -15.17 20.86
CA LEU A 56 62.26 -13.95 21.30
C LEU A 56 62.03 -12.81 20.31
N VAL A 57 62.20 -13.05 19.00
CA VAL A 57 61.94 -12.06 17.96
C VAL A 57 60.50 -11.56 18.01
N VAL A 58 59.51 -12.46 18.13
CA VAL A 58 58.09 -12.07 18.22
C VAL A 58 57.80 -11.26 19.48
N ALA A 59 58.34 -11.67 20.64
CA ALA A 59 58.14 -10.96 21.90
C ALA A 59 58.79 -9.56 21.87
N SER A 60 60.01 -9.46 21.34
CA SER A 60 60.68 -8.18 21.14
C SER A 60 59.92 -7.30 20.15
N ALA A 61 59.44 -7.85 19.03
CA ALA A 61 58.66 -7.11 18.05
C ALA A 61 57.35 -6.54 18.64
N ARG A 62 56.66 -7.31 19.50
CA ARG A 62 55.48 -6.81 20.25
C ARG A 62 55.88 -5.66 21.18
N GLY A 63 56.94 -5.84 21.97
CA GLY A 63 57.43 -4.80 22.88
C GLY A 63 57.85 -3.50 22.17
N PHE A 64 58.42 -3.62 20.96
CA PHE A 64 58.74 -2.44 20.13
C PHE A 64 57.49 -1.74 19.59
N ARG A 65 56.41 -2.46 19.25
CA ARG A 65 55.17 -1.83 18.78
C ARG A 65 54.41 -1.11 19.89
N SER A 66 54.47 -1.63 21.11
CA SER A 66 53.77 -1.07 22.26
C SER A 66 54.50 0.07 22.99
N SER A 67 55.77 0.35 22.66
CA SER A 67 56.59 1.35 23.38
C SER A 67 56.86 2.60 22.55
N ALA A 68 56.43 3.76 23.05
CA ALA A 68 56.70 5.07 22.43
C ALA A 68 58.13 5.59 22.68
N GLU A 69 58.94 4.87 23.46
CA GLU A 69 60.28 5.33 23.85
C GLU A 69 61.27 5.35 22.67
N LYS A 70 62.22 6.29 22.71
CA LYS A 70 63.29 6.38 21.71
C LYS A 70 64.20 5.16 21.80
N ILE A 71 64.40 4.49 20.67
CA ILE A 71 65.30 3.34 20.58
C ILE A 71 66.75 3.83 20.63
N SER A 72 67.57 3.22 21.49
CA SER A 72 69.00 3.51 21.59
C SER A 72 69.82 2.36 20.98
N LEU A 73 70.48 2.59 19.85
CA LEU A 73 71.45 1.66 19.26
C LEU A 73 72.82 2.33 19.20
N PHE A 74 73.85 1.65 19.70
CA PHE A 74 75.24 2.12 19.66
C PHE A 74 75.46 3.56 20.17
N GLY A 75 74.71 3.95 21.22
CA GLY A 75 74.81 5.29 21.82
C GLY A 75 74.05 6.40 21.09
N LEU A 76 73.40 6.09 19.96
CA LEU A 76 72.55 7.02 19.20
C LEU A 76 71.07 6.77 19.51
N ARG A 77 70.31 7.83 19.78
CA ARG A 77 68.87 7.77 20.10
C ARG A 77 68.03 8.14 18.89
N PHE A 78 67.17 7.22 18.44
CA PHE A 78 66.25 7.39 17.33
C PHE A 78 64.81 7.35 17.83
N ASN A 79 63.90 8.06 17.16
CA ASN A 79 62.47 7.84 17.38
C ASN A 79 62.12 6.42 16.95
N ASN A 80 61.27 5.73 17.72
CA ASN A 80 60.83 4.39 17.38
C ASN A 80 59.98 4.43 16.10
N PRO A 81 60.45 3.88 14.97
CA PRO A 81 59.72 3.94 13.71
C PRO A 81 58.58 2.92 13.62
N VAL A 82 58.51 1.97 14.56
CA VAL A 82 57.54 0.87 14.57
C VAL A 82 56.57 0.95 15.75
N TYR A 83 56.60 2.04 16.52
CA TYR A 83 55.59 2.30 17.55
C TYR A 83 54.23 2.54 16.88
N ASP A 84 53.22 1.86 17.38
CA ASP A 84 51.84 2.00 16.92
C ASP A 84 50.95 2.29 18.15
N PRO A 85 50.42 3.52 18.29
CA PRO A 85 49.60 3.92 19.43
C PRO A 85 48.25 3.18 19.50
N GLU A 86 47.82 2.55 18.41
CA GLU A 86 46.58 1.75 18.35
C GLU A 86 46.85 0.24 18.48
N PHE A 87 48.10 -0.17 18.72
CA PHE A 87 48.44 -1.59 18.87
C PHE A 87 47.91 -2.16 20.20
N GLU A 88 46.83 -2.93 20.09
CA GLU A 88 46.25 -3.72 21.18
C GLU A 88 46.64 -5.20 20.99
N ASP A 89 47.29 -5.83 21.99
CA ASP A 89 47.69 -7.25 21.93
C ASP A 89 46.49 -8.16 22.21
N VAL A 90 45.57 -8.22 21.24
CA VAL A 90 44.34 -9.01 21.33
C VAL A 90 44.63 -10.48 20.94
N PRO A 91 44.20 -11.47 21.75
CA PRO A 91 44.30 -12.89 21.38
C PRO A 91 43.65 -13.20 20.03
N GLN A 92 44.27 -14.04 19.21
CA GLN A 92 43.74 -14.35 17.87
C GLN A 92 42.34 -15.00 17.89
N GLU A 93 42.01 -15.75 18.93
CA GLU A 93 40.66 -16.30 19.13
C GLU A 93 39.61 -15.20 19.29
N GLU A 94 39.95 -14.11 19.99
CA GLU A 94 39.04 -12.98 20.19
C GLU A 94 38.82 -12.20 18.89
N ILE A 95 39.88 -11.99 18.09
CA ILE A 95 39.76 -11.41 16.74
C ILE A 95 38.85 -12.25 15.83
N LYS A 96 38.96 -13.58 15.93
CA LYS A 96 38.12 -14.51 15.14
C LYS A 96 36.66 -14.44 15.55
N ASN A 97 36.37 -14.38 16.86
CA ASN A 97 35.02 -14.23 17.39
C ASN A 97 34.40 -12.89 16.95
N ILE A 98 35.13 -11.78 17.12
CA ILE A 98 34.67 -10.44 16.70
C ILE A 98 34.34 -10.41 15.20
N ARG A 99 35.13 -11.08 14.35
CA ARG A 99 34.84 -11.17 12.91
C ARG A 99 33.59 -12.00 12.62
N SER A 100 33.40 -13.09 13.35
CA SER A 100 32.21 -13.93 13.23
C SER A 100 30.95 -13.16 13.62
N ASP A 101 31.01 -12.47 14.76
CA ASP A 101 29.89 -11.68 15.29
C ASP A 101 29.54 -10.52 14.38
N ASN A 102 30.55 -9.78 13.88
CA ASN A 102 30.32 -8.72 12.89
C ASN A 102 29.65 -9.25 11.62
N LYS A 103 30.04 -10.44 11.15
CA LYS A 103 29.39 -11.06 9.97
C LYS A 103 27.95 -11.44 10.27
N ALA A 104 27.66 -11.97 11.47
CA ALA A 104 26.31 -12.29 11.89
C ALA A 104 25.44 -11.02 11.97
N LEU A 105 25.95 -9.95 12.60
CA LEU A 105 25.29 -8.66 12.70
C LEU A 105 25.03 -8.03 11.32
N GLN A 106 25.96 -8.15 10.38
CA GLN A 106 25.75 -7.67 9.01
C GLN A 106 24.61 -8.41 8.31
N ASN A 107 24.52 -9.73 8.49
CA ASN A 107 23.42 -10.51 7.92
C ASN A 107 22.08 -10.15 8.56
N GLU A 108 22.04 -10.00 9.88
CA GLU A 108 20.83 -9.59 10.60
C GLU A 108 20.38 -8.18 10.19
N LEU A 109 21.32 -7.25 10.03
CA LEU A 109 21.05 -5.90 9.53
C LEU A 109 20.51 -5.92 8.09
N ALA A 110 21.00 -6.82 7.24
CA ALA A 110 20.48 -7.00 5.88
C ALA A 110 19.05 -7.54 5.89
N GLN A 111 18.77 -8.56 6.72
CA GLN A 111 17.42 -9.11 6.89
C GLN A 111 16.45 -8.07 7.45
N LEU A 112 16.89 -7.27 8.43
CA LEU A 112 16.06 -6.21 9.01
C LEU A 112 15.73 -5.13 7.97
N LYS A 113 16.67 -4.77 7.10
CA LYS A 113 16.43 -3.84 5.99
C LYS A 113 15.38 -4.37 5.03
N GLU A 114 15.54 -5.61 4.57
CA GLU A 114 14.58 -6.26 3.67
C GLU A 114 13.18 -6.35 4.29
N PHE A 115 13.10 -6.70 5.58
CA PHE A 115 11.84 -6.71 6.32
C PHE A 115 11.21 -5.30 6.40
N THR A 116 12.03 -4.27 6.65
CA THR A 116 11.55 -2.88 6.72
C THR A 116 11.03 -2.40 5.37
N GLU A 117 11.73 -2.72 4.27
CA GLU A 117 11.28 -2.39 2.91
C GLU A 117 9.95 -3.08 2.57
N THR A 118 9.81 -4.36 2.95
CA THR A 118 8.56 -5.10 2.77
C THR A 118 7.40 -4.47 3.55
N LEU A 119 7.65 -4.10 4.81
CA LEU A 119 6.64 -3.48 5.67
C LEU A 119 6.23 -2.09 5.16
N LEU A 120 7.17 -1.30 4.64
CA LEU A 120 6.87 -0.02 4.01
C LEU A 120 5.95 -0.18 2.81
N HIS A 121 6.24 -1.15 1.94
CA HIS A 121 5.38 -1.43 0.79
C HIS A 121 3.98 -1.90 1.21
N GLU A 122 3.87 -2.74 2.24
CA GLU A 122 2.57 -3.15 2.78
C GLU A 122 1.79 -1.97 3.39
N LEU A 123 2.49 -1.05 4.06
CA LEU A 123 1.88 0.18 4.59
C LEU A 123 1.34 1.08 3.48
N GLU A 124 2.07 1.24 2.37
CA GLU A 124 1.60 2.02 1.21
C GLU A 124 0.30 1.44 0.63
N LEU A 125 0.26 0.12 0.41
CA LEU A 125 -0.95 -0.56 -0.08
C LEU A 125 -2.13 -0.39 0.89
N LYS A 126 -1.87 -0.44 2.20
CA LYS A 126 -2.91 -0.25 3.23
C LYS A 126 -3.40 1.19 3.29
N ASP A 127 -2.56 2.17 2.99
CA ASP A 127 -2.95 3.58 2.95
C ASP A 127 -3.90 3.83 1.77
N GLU A 128 -3.59 3.30 0.58
CA GLU A 128 -4.48 3.34 -0.58
C GLU A 128 -5.84 2.68 -0.30
N GLU A 129 -5.85 1.49 0.32
CA GLU A 129 -7.11 0.82 0.73
C GLU A 129 -7.92 1.67 1.73
N LEU A 130 -7.26 2.38 2.65
CA LEU A 130 -7.93 3.24 3.63
C LEU A 130 -8.51 4.50 2.99
N GLU A 131 -7.84 5.08 2.01
CA GLU A 131 -8.36 6.21 1.23
C GLU A 131 -9.66 5.84 0.51
N ASP A 132 -9.70 4.67 -0.14
CA ASP A 132 -10.91 4.15 -0.80
C ASP A 132 -12.06 3.94 0.21
N ILE A 133 -11.77 3.33 1.36
CA ILE A 133 -12.77 3.12 2.42
C ILE A 133 -13.29 4.46 2.95
N GLN A 134 -12.41 5.44 3.16
CA GLN A 134 -12.80 6.77 3.61
C GLN A 134 -13.71 7.43 2.58
N TYR A 135 -13.37 7.34 1.29
CA TYR A 135 -14.16 7.92 0.22
C TYR A 135 -15.59 7.35 0.16
N VAL A 136 -15.70 6.02 0.23
CA VAL A 136 -17.00 5.32 0.28
C VAL A 136 -17.79 5.78 1.51
N SER A 137 -17.15 5.81 2.69
CA SER A 137 -17.78 6.21 3.95
C SER A 137 -18.32 7.65 3.89
N GLU A 138 -17.55 8.59 3.34
CA GLU A 138 -17.98 9.97 3.15
C GLU A 138 -19.21 10.08 2.24
N THR A 139 -19.27 9.26 1.18
CA THR A 139 -20.43 9.19 0.28
C THR A 139 -21.68 8.68 1.00
N TYR A 140 -21.58 7.62 1.80
CA TYR A 140 -22.70 7.12 2.62
C TYR A 140 -23.15 8.12 3.69
N ILE A 141 -22.22 8.79 4.37
CA ILE A 141 -22.54 9.83 5.36
C ILE A 141 -23.28 10.99 4.67
N ARG A 142 -22.83 11.41 3.48
CA ARG A 142 -23.48 12.46 2.71
C ARG A 142 -24.86 12.03 2.28
N HIS A 143 -25.01 10.81 1.75
CA HIS A 143 -26.30 10.25 1.40
C HIS A 143 -27.27 10.28 2.58
N HIS A 144 -26.86 9.79 3.75
CA HIS A 144 -27.71 9.80 4.94
C HIS A 144 -28.17 11.21 5.35
N LYS A 145 -27.26 12.18 5.31
CA LYS A 145 -27.58 13.60 5.61
C LYS A 145 -28.55 14.18 4.58
N ASN A 146 -28.30 13.90 3.30
CA ASN A 146 -29.12 14.35 2.18
C ASN A 146 -30.53 13.78 2.27
N SER A 147 -30.66 12.46 2.43
CA SER A 147 -31.95 11.77 2.60
C SER A 147 -32.75 12.34 3.77
N SER A 148 -32.09 12.60 4.91
CA SER A 148 -32.73 13.22 6.07
C SER A 148 -33.21 14.64 5.79
N ARG A 149 -32.44 15.44 5.03
CA ARG A 149 -32.83 16.79 4.63
C ARG A 149 -33.99 16.74 3.64
N LEU A 150 -33.94 15.89 2.61
CA LEU A 150 -35.00 15.74 1.62
C LEU A 150 -36.32 15.30 2.24
N ILE A 151 -36.31 14.36 3.18
CA ILE A 151 -37.54 13.96 3.89
C ILE A 151 -38.15 15.16 4.65
N ARG A 152 -37.31 15.97 5.31
CA ARG A 152 -37.80 17.18 5.98
C ARG A 152 -38.29 18.23 5.00
N THR A 153 -37.61 18.43 3.87
CA THR A 153 -38.04 19.33 2.81
C THR A 153 -39.38 18.89 2.23
N LEU A 154 -39.55 17.58 1.95
CA LEU A 154 -40.81 17.00 1.47
C LEU A 154 -41.95 17.30 2.46
N MET A 155 -41.77 16.98 3.74
CA MET A 155 -42.79 17.23 4.76
C MET A 155 -43.14 18.72 4.89
N GLY A 156 -42.14 19.61 4.81
CA GLY A 156 -42.36 21.06 4.86
C GLY A 156 -43.16 21.56 3.66
N LEU A 157 -42.74 21.21 2.45
CA LEU A 157 -43.41 21.59 1.21
C LEU A 157 -44.85 21.05 1.13
N MET A 158 -45.06 19.80 1.56
CA MET A 158 -46.39 19.21 1.65
C MET A 158 -47.29 19.91 2.67
N ALA A 159 -46.74 20.37 3.80
CA ALA A 159 -47.49 21.08 4.82
C ALA A 159 -47.86 22.51 4.39
N ASP A 160 -46.96 23.18 3.67
CA ASP A 160 -47.18 24.53 3.15
C ASP A 160 -48.18 24.53 1.98
N GLY A 161 -48.17 23.47 1.14
CA GLY A 161 -49.17 23.24 0.10
C GLY A 161 -49.16 24.30 -1.02
N GLY A 162 -48.03 24.99 -1.23
CA GLY A 162 -47.90 26.01 -2.26
C GLY A 162 -48.05 25.47 -3.69
N PRO A 163 -48.51 26.29 -4.65
CA PRO A 163 -48.56 25.88 -6.05
C PRO A 163 -47.14 25.57 -6.55
N GLY A 164 -46.95 24.39 -7.15
CA GLY A 164 -45.64 23.97 -7.69
C GLY A 164 -44.67 23.38 -6.66
N TRP A 165 -45.13 23.07 -5.44
CA TRP A 165 -44.30 22.46 -4.39
C TRP A 165 -43.58 21.18 -4.84
N VAL A 166 -44.19 20.39 -5.73
CA VAL A 166 -43.61 19.17 -6.29
C VAL A 166 -42.40 19.47 -7.16
N THR A 167 -42.49 20.49 -8.01
CA THR A 167 -41.39 20.90 -8.88
C THR A 167 -40.23 21.41 -8.04
N GLU A 168 -40.50 22.24 -7.03
CA GLU A 168 -39.49 22.67 -6.08
C GLU A 168 -38.84 21.47 -5.36
N PHE A 169 -39.64 20.49 -4.95
CA PHE A 169 -39.13 19.28 -4.32
C PHE A 169 -38.23 18.48 -5.27
N TYR A 170 -38.63 18.31 -6.54
CA TYR A 170 -37.81 17.62 -7.54
C TYR A 170 -36.48 18.32 -7.78
N ASP A 171 -36.45 19.65 -7.85
CA ASP A 171 -35.20 20.40 -7.99
C ASP A 171 -34.24 20.10 -6.81
N ASN A 172 -34.77 20.07 -5.58
CA ASN A 172 -33.96 19.68 -4.41
C ASN A 172 -33.44 18.24 -4.52
N VAL A 173 -34.27 17.29 -4.98
CA VAL A 173 -33.84 15.90 -5.17
C VAL A 173 -32.71 15.81 -6.20
N LEU A 174 -32.85 16.51 -7.33
CA LEU A 174 -31.85 16.53 -8.40
C LEU A 174 -30.52 17.11 -7.91
N ASP A 175 -30.56 18.27 -7.24
CA ASP A 175 -29.39 18.91 -6.63
C ASP A 175 -28.63 17.95 -5.72
N GLU A 176 -29.36 17.21 -4.86
CA GLU A 176 -28.74 16.33 -3.88
C GLU A 176 -28.26 15.00 -4.47
N SER A 177 -28.93 14.48 -5.50
CA SER A 177 -28.61 13.20 -6.14
C SER A 177 -27.22 13.17 -6.78
N ILE A 178 -26.77 14.29 -7.37
CA ILE A 178 -25.43 14.40 -7.96
C ILE A 178 -24.34 14.42 -6.88
N THR A 179 -24.67 14.87 -5.67
CA THR A 179 -23.66 14.98 -4.61
C THR A 179 -23.25 13.65 -4.01
N VAL A 180 -23.99 12.57 -4.26
CA VAL A 180 -23.78 11.25 -3.65
C VAL A 180 -23.18 10.23 -4.61
N LEU A 181 -22.57 10.71 -5.69
CA LEU A 181 -21.90 9.88 -6.69
C LEU A 181 -20.43 9.65 -6.34
N HIS A 182 -19.91 8.49 -6.76
CA HIS A 182 -18.53 8.06 -6.56
C HIS A 182 -17.50 8.74 -7.45
N ARG A 183 -17.84 9.19 -8.64
CA ARG A 183 -16.89 9.88 -9.53
C ARG A 183 -17.11 11.38 -9.52
N ASP A 184 -16.31 12.12 -10.31
CA ASP A 184 -16.39 13.58 -10.40
C ASP A 184 -17.86 14.02 -10.58
N ARG A 185 -18.23 15.08 -9.87
CA ARG A 185 -19.59 15.63 -9.83
C ARG A 185 -19.73 16.80 -10.79
N ALA A 186 -18.61 17.40 -11.18
CA ALA A 186 -18.61 18.60 -12.02
C ALA A 186 -19.12 18.29 -13.43
N ASP A 187 -18.89 17.07 -13.92
CA ASP A 187 -19.31 16.59 -15.24
C ASP A 187 -20.69 15.92 -15.24
N LYS A 188 -21.42 15.98 -14.11
CA LYS A 188 -22.69 15.30 -13.94
C LYS A 188 -23.87 16.24 -14.10
N SER A 189 -24.89 15.75 -14.79
CA SER A 189 -26.20 16.37 -14.90
C SER A 189 -27.30 15.37 -14.56
N SER A 190 -28.46 15.88 -14.17
CA SER A 190 -29.60 15.04 -13.82
C SER A 190 -30.88 15.56 -14.44
N THR A 191 -31.80 14.65 -14.76
CA THR A 191 -33.09 14.98 -15.37
C THR A 191 -34.13 14.02 -14.82
N LEU A 192 -35.27 14.56 -14.44
CA LEU A 192 -36.43 13.78 -14.02
C LEU A 192 -37.50 13.88 -15.10
N PHE A 193 -37.96 12.73 -15.58
CA PHE A 193 -39.11 12.61 -16.46
C PHE A 193 -40.28 12.01 -15.66
N MET A 194 -41.47 12.59 -15.80
CA MET A 194 -42.69 12.07 -15.17
C MET A 194 -43.75 11.81 -16.24
N ALA A 195 -44.58 10.81 -16.01
CA ALA A 195 -45.66 10.45 -16.92
C ALA A 195 -46.77 11.52 -16.88
N ASP A 196 -47.05 12.09 -18.05
CA ASP A 196 -48.11 13.06 -18.30
C ASP A 196 -48.75 12.81 -19.68
N ASP A 197 -50.07 12.67 -19.70
CA ASP A 197 -50.87 12.41 -20.90
C ASP A 197 -50.34 11.25 -21.80
N GLY A 198 -49.97 10.14 -21.17
CA GLY A 198 -49.51 8.94 -21.89
C GLY A 198 -48.10 9.02 -22.45
N LYS A 199 -47.33 10.07 -22.11
CA LYS A 199 -45.92 10.21 -22.46
C LYS A 199 -45.08 10.58 -21.24
N LEU A 200 -43.79 10.28 -21.28
CA LEU A 200 -42.83 10.85 -20.34
C LEU A 200 -42.45 12.26 -20.76
N LYS A 201 -42.65 13.22 -19.86
CA LYS A 201 -42.24 14.62 -20.04
C LYS A 201 -41.28 15.01 -18.95
N MET A 202 -40.34 15.89 -19.27
CA MET A 202 -39.37 16.40 -18.31
C MET A 202 -40.08 17.24 -17.24
N ALA A 203 -39.93 16.85 -15.98
CA ALA A 203 -40.51 17.53 -14.82
C ALA A 203 -39.51 18.43 -14.09
N ALA A 204 -38.22 18.07 -14.11
CA ALA A 204 -37.12 18.84 -13.51
C ALA A 204 -35.79 18.49 -14.17
N TYR A 205 -34.81 19.38 -14.09
CA TYR A 205 -33.46 19.15 -14.57
C TYR A 205 -32.42 19.95 -13.77
N HIS A 206 -31.21 19.41 -13.63
CA HIS A 206 -30.08 20.09 -13.02
C HIS A 206 -28.84 19.96 -13.91
N ARG A 207 -28.14 21.08 -14.13
CA ARG A 207 -26.91 21.17 -14.96
C ARG A 207 -27.04 20.65 -16.40
N VAL A 208 -28.26 20.60 -16.93
CA VAL A 208 -28.51 20.32 -18.34
C VAL A 208 -28.42 21.62 -19.14
N ASN A 209 -27.68 21.62 -20.25
CA ASN A 209 -27.57 22.79 -21.12
C ASN A 209 -28.92 23.05 -21.83
N LEU A 210 -29.38 24.31 -21.84
CA LEU A 210 -30.71 24.77 -22.29
C LEU A 210 -31.15 24.22 -23.66
N ILE A 211 -30.23 23.93 -24.58
CA ILE A 211 -30.56 23.38 -25.91
C ILE A 211 -31.15 21.96 -25.81
N SER A 212 -30.88 21.23 -24.73
CA SER A 212 -31.51 19.93 -24.43
C SER A 212 -32.81 20.04 -23.66
N VAL A 213 -33.25 21.25 -23.31
CA VAL A 213 -34.54 21.48 -22.65
C VAL A 213 -35.69 21.48 -23.69
N ASP A 214 -35.37 21.33 -24.98
CA ASP A 214 -36.36 20.99 -26.00
C ASP A 214 -37.17 19.78 -25.54
N THR A 215 -38.49 19.88 -25.74
CA THR A 215 -39.57 19.08 -25.14
C THR A 215 -39.50 17.61 -25.58
N ARG A 216 -38.44 16.89 -25.21
CA ARG A 216 -38.30 15.46 -25.48
C ARG A 216 -39.36 14.74 -24.67
N GLU A 217 -40.30 14.19 -25.41
CA GLU A 217 -41.31 13.29 -24.90
C GLU A 217 -40.95 11.87 -25.33
N PHE A 218 -41.11 10.91 -24.42
CA PHE A 218 -40.86 9.50 -24.74
C PHE A 218 -42.16 8.71 -24.57
N SER A 219 -42.50 7.89 -25.56
CA SER A 219 -43.51 6.84 -25.40
C SER A 219 -42.86 5.61 -24.73
N PRO A 220 -43.65 4.67 -24.17
CA PRO A 220 -43.08 3.43 -23.63
C PRO A 220 -42.25 2.69 -24.70
N GLY A 221 -41.05 2.26 -24.33
CA GLY A 221 -40.09 1.58 -25.21
C GLY A 221 -39.20 2.51 -26.06
N GLU A 222 -39.46 3.82 -26.08
CA GLU A 222 -38.73 4.78 -26.92
C GLU A 222 -37.48 5.36 -26.24
N GLY A 223 -36.33 5.25 -26.91
CA GLY A 223 -35.06 5.72 -26.38
C GLY A 223 -34.71 5.10 -25.02
N PHE A 224 -33.76 5.72 -24.32
CA PHE A 224 -33.30 5.23 -23.02
C PHE A 224 -34.39 5.36 -21.93
N ALA A 225 -34.99 6.54 -21.78
CA ALA A 225 -35.99 6.79 -20.75
C ALA A 225 -37.30 6.02 -20.98
N GLY A 226 -37.80 5.94 -22.23
CA GLY A 226 -39.01 5.19 -22.54
C GLY A 226 -38.86 3.68 -22.34
N ARG A 227 -37.67 3.11 -22.59
CA ARG A 227 -37.40 1.70 -22.28
C ARG A 227 -37.46 1.41 -20.78
N ILE A 228 -36.84 2.26 -19.96
CA ILE A 228 -36.90 2.12 -18.50
C ILE A 228 -38.35 2.27 -18.01
N TRP A 229 -39.11 3.15 -18.66
CA TRP A 229 -40.53 3.29 -18.36
C TRP A 229 -41.33 2.02 -18.63
N GLU A 230 -41.10 1.38 -19.78
CA GLU A 230 -41.77 0.15 -20.19
C GLU A 230 -41.36 -1.06 -19.33
N THR A 231 -40.06 -1.25 -19.13
CA THR A 231 -39.50 -2.40 -18.39
C THR A 231 -39.65 -2.26 -16.89
N GLY A 232 -39.58 -1.02 -16.37
CA GLY A 232 -39.44 -0.74 -14.96
C GLY A 232 -38.14 -1.26 -14.36
N GLU A 233 -37.10 -1.49 -15.17
CA GLU A 233 -35.79 -1.95 -14.72
C GLU A 233 -34.80 -0.79 -14.68
N VAL A 234 -33.85 -0.86 -13.73
CA VAL A 234 -32.75 0.11 -13.69
C VAL A 234 -31.77 -0.21 -14.81
N GLU A 235 -31.25 0.82 -15.45
CA GLU A 235 -30.25 0.64 -16.50
C GLU A 235 -29.04 1.55 -16.28
N LEU A 236 -27.84 0.97 -16.36
CA LEU A 236 -26.56 1.67 -16.32
C LEU A 236 -25.85 1.44 -17.65
N VAL A 237 -25.58 2.53 -18.37
CA VAL A 237 -24.85 2.52 -19.64
C VAL A 237 -23.57 3.33 -19.46
N ASN A 238 -22.44 2.65 -19.38
CA ASN A 238 -21.13 3.28 -19.20
C ASN A 238 -20.48 3.76 -20.51
N ASN A 239 -20.98 3.29 -21.67
CA ASN A 239 -20.62 3.85 -22.96
C ASN A 239 -21.87 3.93 -23.85
N ILE A 240 -22.40 5.13 -24.03
CA ILE A 240 -23.62 5.33 -24.82
C ILE A 240 -23.46 4.98 -26.29
N ASN A 241 -22.24 5.03 -26.83
CA ASN A 241 -21.97 4.73 -28.24
C ASN A 241 -22.10 3.23 -28.55
N GLU A 242 -22.10 2.38 -27.52
CA GLU A 242 -22.28 0.93 -27.64
C GLU A 242 -23.76 0.53 -27.48
N SER A 243 -24.65 1.48 -27.23
CA SER A 243 -26.05 1.25 -26.93
C SER A 243 -26.98 1.79 -28.02
N SER A 244 -27.90 0.94 -28.48
CA SER A 244 -28.91 1.30 -29.49
C SER A 244 -29.95 2.31 -28.99
N TYR A 245 -29.99 2.64 -27.69
CA TYR A 245 -30.97 3.58 -27.12
C TYR A 245 -30.69 5.04 -27.46
N PHE A 246 -29.51 5.31 -28.01
CA PHE A 246 -28.98 6.65 -28.30
C PHE A 246 -28.83 6.88 -29.80
N GLU A 247 -29.63 6.21 -30.63
CA GLU A 247 -29.62 6.34 -32.08
C GLU A 247 -30.79 7.17 -32.61
N GLY A 248 -30.63 7.74 -33.81
CA GLY A 248 -31.70 8.47 -34.52
C GLY A 248 -32.22 9.68 -33.74
N ASP A 249 -33.54 9.81 -33.66
CA ASP A 249 -34.22 10.93 -32.98
C ASP A 249 -33.94 10.97 -31.47
N PHE A 250 -33.44 9.88 -30.89
CA PHE A 250 -33.08 9.77 -29.48
C PHE A 250 -31.60 10.03 -29.19
N SER A 251 -30.79 10.25 -30.23
CA SER A 251 -29.37 10.60 -30.09
C SER A 251 -29.18 11.78 -29.13
N PRO A 252 -28.20 11.75 -28.22
CA PRO A 252 -27.87 12.86 -27.35
C PRO A 252 -27.69 14.15 -28.14
N ILE A 253 -28.33 15.22 -27.68
CA ILE A 253 -28.10 16.57 -28.23
C ILE A 253 -26.80 17.16 -27.65
N HIS A 254 -26.41 16.71 -26.44
CA HIS A 254 -25.15 17.05 -25.76
C HIS A 254 -24.25 15.83 -25.63
N ASN A 255 -22.94 16.06 -25.54
CA ASN A 255 -21.96 15.01 -25.28
C ASN A 255 -22.05 14.56 -23.81
N TYR A 256 -22.76 13.46 -23.56
CA TYR A 256 -22.54 12.63 -22.38
C TYR A 256 -22.06 11.25 -22.82
N GLY A 257 -21.08 10.68 -22.12
CA GLY A 257 -20.50 9.38 -22.45
C GLY A 257 -21.17 8.21 -21.73
N SER A 258 -21.83 8.48 -20.60
CA SER A 258 -22.49 7.49 -19.76
C SER A 258 -23.74 8.03 -19.08
N VAL A 259 -24.65 7.12 -18.68
CA VAL A 259 -25.92 7.47 -18.05
C VAL A 259 -26.43 6.33 -17.15
N ILE A 260 -27.00 6.70 -16.00
CA ILE A 260 -27.86 5.84 -15.18
C ILE A 260 -29.31 6.29 -15.38
N GLY A 261 -30.23 5.35 -15.56
CA GLY A 261 -31.65 5.61 -15.51
C GLY A 261 -32.34 4.73 -14.46
N LEU A 262 -33.08 5.37 -13.55
CA LEU A 262 -33.81 4.72 -12.49
C LEU A 262 -35.33 4.93 -12.68
N PRO A 263 -36.14 3.86 -12.66
CA PRO A 263 -37.59 3.99 -12.72
C PRO A 263 -38.12 4.62 -11.43
N VAL A 264 -38.95 5.64 -11.55
CA VAL A 264 -39.73 6.19 -10.45
C VAL A 264 -41.00 5.35 -10.32
N LYS A 265 -41.12 4.60 -9.22
CA LYS A 265 -42.19 3.62 -9.04
C LYS A 265 -43.20 4.04 -7.98
N ILE A 266 -44.46 3.73 -8.26
CA ILE A 266 -45.54 3.71 -7.27
C ILE A 266 -46.19 2.35 -7.34
N ASN A 267 -46.12 1.60 -6.25
CA ASN A 267 -46.50 0.19 -6.21
C ASN A 267 -45.78 -0.61 -7.31
N GLN A 268 -46.52 -1.12 -8.30
CA GLN A 268 -45.96 -1.87 -9.44
C GLN A 268 -45.88 -1.06 -10.74
N ALA A 269 -46.33 0.20 -10.73
CA ALA A 269 -46.34 1.05 -11.92
C ALA A 269 -45.14 1.99 -11.94
N THR A 270 -44.49 2.10 -13.09
CA THR A 270 -43.47 3.12 -13.34
C THR A 270 -44.17 4.41 -13.78
N VAL A 271 -44.02 5.48 -13.00
CA VAL A 271 -44.67 6.78 -13.22
C VAL A 271 -43.70 7.87 -13.66
N GLY A 272 -42.42 7.54 -13.79
CA GLY A 272 -41.37 8.45 -14.21
C GLY A 272 -40.03 7.75 -14.31
N VAL A 273 -39.00 8.48 -14.70
CA VAL A 273 -37.62 8.02 -14.82
C VAL A 273 -36.67 9.13 -14.39
N LEU A 274 -35.79 8.83 -13.44
CA LEU A 274 -34.68 9.69 -13.04
C LEU A 274 -33.43 9.28 -13.84
N CYS A 275 -32.89 10.21 -14.61
CA CYS A 275 -31.68 10.02 -15.41
C CYS A 275 -30.53 10.86 -14.83
N ILE A 276 -29.37 10.24 -14.63
CA ILE A 276 -28.12 10.90 -14.25
C ILE A 276 -27.09 10.66 -15.36
N GLN A 277 -26.51 11.72 -15.91
CA GLN A 277 -25.60 11.69 -17.06
C GLN A 277 -24.20 12.14 -16.65
N SER A 278 -23.18 11.66 -17.37
CA SER A 278 -21.76 12.07 -17.23
C SER A 278 -21.20 12.46 -18.58
N GLU A 279 -20.41 13.53 -18.66
CA GLU A 279 -19.69 13.86 -19.90
C GLU A 279 -18.74 12.73 -20.33
N GLY A 280 -18.12 12.03 -19.37
CA GLY A 280 -17.21 10.90 -19.61
C GLY A 280 -17.88 9.55 -19.86
N ILE A 281 -17.14 8.65 -20.52
CA ILE A 281 -17.40 7.20 -20.47
C ILE A 281 -16.99 6.64 -19.11
N ASP A 282 -17.56 5.50 -18.71
CA ASP A 282 -17.36 4.89 -17.40
C ASP A 282 -17.61 5.90 -16.26
N GLY A 283 -18.60 6.76 -16.39
CA GLY A 283 -18.87 7.78 -15.38
C GLY A 283 -19.36 7.20 -14.06
N PHE A 284 -19.84 5.96 -14.03
CA PHE A 284 -20.60 5.42 -12.91
C PHE A 284 -20.19 3.99 -12.54
N ILE A 285 -20.44 3.63 -11.28
CA ILE A 285 -20.30 2.29 -10.74
C ILE A 285 -21.64 1.75 -10.23
N GLU A 286 -21.73 0.45 -9.93
CA GLU A 286 -22.99 -0.16 -9.47
C GLU A 286 -23.46 0.41 -8.11
N GLU A 287 -22.53 0.81 -7.25
CA GLU A 287 -22.82 1.41 -5.94
C GLU A 287 -23.52 2.78 -6.06
N ASP A 288 -23.30 3.50 -7.18
CA ASP A 288 -24.02 4.75 -7.47
C ASP A 288 -25.51 4.46 -7.67
N VAL A 289 -25.85 3.36 -8.35
CA VAL A 289 -27.24 2.94 -8.58
C VAL A 289 -27.96 2.70 -7.26
N ASP A 290 -27.33 1.98 -6.34
CA ASP A 290 -27.95 1.68 -5.04
C ASP A 290 -28.23 2.94 -4.22
N THR A 291 -27.33 3.92 -4.28
CA THR A 291 -27.50 5.21 -3.60
C THR A 291 -28.60 6.05 -4.24
N LEU A 292 -28.69 6.02 -5.59
CA LEU A 292 -29.66 6.81 -6.36
C LEU A 292 -31.10 6.28 -6.27
N LYS A 293 -31.31 4.99 -5.98
CA LYS A 293 -32.66 4.39 -5.86
C LYS A 293 -33.55 5.18 -4.90
N PHE A 294 -33.01 5.59 -3.75
CA PHE A 294 -33.73 6.40 -2.78
C PHE A 294 -34.28 7.71 -3.37
N TYR A 295 -33.52 8.36 -4.27
CA TYR A 295 -33.90 9.63 -4.88
C TYR A 295 -35.02 9.44 -5.90
N ALA A 296 -35.00 8.34 -6.66
CA ALA A 296 -36.12 7.97 -7.52
C ALA A 296 -37.38 7.64 -6.70
N ASP A 297 -37.24 6.89 -5.60
CA ASP A 297 -38.36 6.50 -4.73
C ASP A 297 -39.03 7.71 -4.07
N ILE A 298 -38.25 8.68 -3.58
CA ILE A 298 -38.81 9.86 -2.92
C ILE A 298 -39.50 10.81 -3.93
N CYS A 299 -39.06 10.84 -5.19
CA CYS A 299 -39.80 11.48 -6.27
C CYS A 299 -41.17 10.81 -6.50
N GLY A 300 -41.21 9.47 -6.48
CA GLY A 300 -42.46 8.72 -6.59
C GLY A 300 -43.43 9.02 -5.46
N LEU A 301 -42.92 9.17 -4.24
CA LEU A 301 -43.72 9.58 -3.09
C LEU A 301 -44.33 10.98 -3.30
N ALA A 302 -43.53 11.96 -3.74
CA ALA A 302 -44.02 13.31 -4.01
C ALA A 302 -45.10 13.32 -5.12
N TYR A 303 -44.86 12.61 -6.23
CA TYR A 303 -45.84 12.45 -7.30
C TYR A 303 -47.14 11.83 -6.82
N TYR A 304 -47.05 10.79 -5.97
CA TYR A 304 -48.23 10.13 -5.41
C TYR A 304 -49.09 11.10 -4.61
N TYR A 305 -48.48 11.88 -3.73
CA TYR A 305 -49.20 12.85 -2.89
C TYR A 305 -49.86 13.96 -3.69
N ASP A 306 -49.17 14.51 -4.69
CA ASP A 306 -49.72 15.55 -5.55
C ASP A 306 -50.97 15.07 -6.30
N ASN A 307 -50.90 13.88 -6.89
CA ASN A 307 -52.01 13.29 -7.63
C ASN A 307 -53.15 12.77 -6.72
N MET A 308 -52.88 12.52 -5.43
CA MET A 308 -53.93 12.21 -4.46
C MET A 308 -54.76 13.43 -4.08
N ASN A 309 -54.13 14.59 -3.84
CA ASN A 309 -54.85 15.82 -3.49
C ASN A 309 -55.80 16.28 -4.61
N VAL A 310 -55.38 16.13 -5.88
CA VAL A 310 -56.23 16.46 -7.04
C VAL A 310 -57.54 15.66 -7.07
N LYS A 311 -57.55 14.42 -6.54
CA LYS A 311 -58.77 13.58 -6.50
C LYS A 311 -59.72 13.92 -5.35
N ILE A 312 -59.25 14.58 -4.29
CA ILE A 312 -60.06 14.95 -3.13
C ILE A 312 -60.82 16.27 -3.40
N ASP A 313 -60.20 17.21 -4.11
CA ASP A 313 -60.82 18.51 -4.44
C ASP A 313 -61.82 18.45 -5.60
N ALA A 314 -61.87 17.34 -6.35
CA ALA A 314 -62.75 17.14 -7.50
C ALA A 314 -64.04 16.35 -7.19
N GLY A 315 -64.33 16.07 -5.91
CA GLY A 315 -65.55 15.39 -5.43
C GLY A 315 -66.42 16.29 -4.57
#